data_AF-A0A2E9R6Z9-F1
#
_entry.id   AF-A0A2E9R6Z9-F1
#
_cell.length_a   1.000
_cell.length_b   1.000
_cell.length_c   1.000
_cell.angle_alpha   90.00
_cell.angle_beta   90.00
_cell.angle_gamma   90.00
#
_symmetry.space_group_name_H-M   'P 1'
#
loop_
_entity.id
_entity.type
_entity.pdbx_description
1 polymer ?
#
loop_
_entity_poly.entity_id
_entity_poly.type
_entity_poly.pdbx_seq_one_letter_code
_entity_poly.pdbx_strand_id
1 'polypeptide(L)'
;MTRQLRFTLKYGAIILYSLCILVSLQRPSLANSSKACSYLFQDGLHLKAAICFRNRANKLPPGNKLSRIQKKVKALYLKNASAAFLSAAKKETNKKKQLYLKELSVKVLARYLKEGLCTNAYNCKLIRQQQLLTKGEIGYASLAMVGGKEEQRATVKILGYKYKKVIKMPPNWAGKLRPGQYDVLVFYYGNFVKKWTLTLNPSESKVLALPSPETKTNTPPRRHVAVIPRRQQPPVKRTTPKQTNFAPFIIMGIGAVALIGGGLTTVLGLFDNFEAENIIKTKSAAAQTFVDKNKGADPPASLPYELTPNVYRQQALSKTTERDLKYAVGLGLVGAGIIGLGLGAFLSLPPAKQSISSAPPHNTSTFHTSF
;
A
#
# COMPACT_ATOMS: atom_id res chain seq x y z
N MET A 1 -40.47 51.41 -48.84
CA MET A 1 -39.15 51.01 -48.29
C MET A 1 -39.22 50.32 -46.91
N THR A 2 -40.29 49.59 -46.58
CA THR A 2 -40.48 49.01 -45.22
C THR A 2 -40.45 47.47 -45.15
N ARG A 3 -40.26 46.77 -46.28
CA ARG A 3 -40.25 45.29 -46.33
C ARG A 3 -38.86 44.65 -46.15
N GLN A 4 -37.77 45.40 -46.35
CA GLN A 4 -36.40 44.89 -46.21
C GLN A 4 -35.94 44.74 -44.74
N LEU A 5 -36.52 45.51 -43.80
CA LEU A 5 -36.12 45.49 -42.39
C LEU A 5 -36.69 44.31 -41.57
N ARG A 6 -37.68 43.57 -42.08
CA ARG A 6 -38.27 42.43 -41.35
C ARG A 6 -37.53 41.11 -41.56
N PHE A 7 -36.66 41.03 -42.56
CA PHE A 7 -35.92 39.79 -42.85
C PHE A 7 -34.70 39.61 -41.93
N THR A 8 -33.99 40.68 -41.57
CA THR A 8 -32.76 40.58 -40.75
C THR A 8 -33.02 40.16 -39.29
N LEU A 9 -34.20 40.48 -38.74
CA LEU A 9 -34.57 40.12 -37.36
C LEU A 9 -34.84 38.62 -37.14
N LYS A 10 -35.36 37.90 -38.16
CA LYS A 10 -35.66 36.47 -38.02
C LYS A 10 -34.43 35.58 -38.10
N TYR A 11 -33.47 35.91 -38.97
CA TYR A 11 -32.23 35.12 -39.11
C TYR A 11 -31.23 35.40 -38.00
N GLY A 12 -31.19 36.62 -37.45
CA GLY A 12 -30.33 36.95 -36.31
C GLY A 12 -30.62 36.09 -35.08
N ALA A 13 -31.90 35.82 -34.79
CA ALA A 13 -32.30 34.97 -33.67
C ALA A 13 -31.86 33.50 -33.86
N ILE A 14 -31.95 32.97 -35.08
CA ILE A 14 -31.56 31.58 -35.39
C ILE A 14 -30.04 31.42 -35.29
N ILE A 15 -29.27 32.40 -35.76
CA ILE A 15 -27.80 32.38 -35.68
C ILE A 15 -27.34 32.49 -34.22
N LEU A 16 -27.95 33.36 -33.40
CA LEU A 16 -27.63 33.44 -31.97
C LEU A 16 -27.98 32.13 -31.23
N TYR A 17 -29.10 31.50 -31.56
CA TYR A 17 -29.51 30.24 -30.93
C TYR A 17 -28.57 29.09 -31.28
N SER A 18 -28.15 28.98 -32.56
CA SER A 18 -27.13 28.01 -33.00
C SER A 18 -25.76 28.26 -32.36
N LEU A 19 -25.35 29.52 -32.19
CA LEU A 19 -24.09 29.85 -31.51
C LEU A 19 -24.14 29.47 -30.02
N CYS A 20 -25.28 29.69 -29.35
CA CYS A 20 -25.46 29.29 -27.95
C CYS A 20 -25.43 27.76 -27.74
N ILE A 21 -25.96 26.98 -28.69
CA ILE A 21 -25.92 25.50 -28.63
C ILE A 21 -24.47 25.02 -28.81
N LEU A 22 -23.72 25.57 -29.76
CA LEU A 22 -22.30 25.21 -29.97
C LEU A 22 -21.41 25.53 -28.77
N VAL A 23 -21.62 26.67 -28.09
CA VAL A 23 -20.84 27.05 -26.89
C VAL A 23 -21.20 26.21 -25.66
N SER A 24 -22.41 25.65 -25.58
CA SER A 24 -22.82 24.79 -24.46
C SER A 24 -22.36 23.33 -24.59
N LEU A 25 -22.00 22.87 -25.80
CA LEU A 25 -21.49 21.51 -26.07
C LEU A 25 -20.00 21.32 -25.76
N GLN A 26 -19.21 22.40 -25.64
CA GLN A 26 -17.77 22.32 -25.37
C GLN A 26 -17.37 22.46 -23.90
N ARG A 27 -18.31 22.31 -22.95
CA ARG A 27 -17.91 22.21 -21.54
C ARG A 27 -17.39 20.81 -21.27
N PRO A 28 -16.07 20.58 -21.11
CA PRO A 28 -15.56 19.26 -20.76
C PRO A 28 -16.21 18.85 -19.44
N SER A 29 -17.04 17.81 -19.49
CA SER A 29 -17.76 17.34 -18.33
C SER A 29 -16.75 16.85 -17.29
N LEU A 30 -16.61 17.60 -16.20
CA LEU A 30 -15.75 17.26 -15.05
C LEU A 30 -16.11 15.89 -14.42
N ALA A 31 -17.25 15.31 -14.82
CA ALA A 31 -17.76 14.00 -14.44
C ALA A 31 -16.89 12.82 -14.88
N ASN A 32 -16.08 12.95 -15.95
CA ASN A 32 -15.32 11.80 -16.47
C ASN A 32 -14.03 11.47 -15.67
N SER A 33 -13.80 12.22 -14.61
CA SER A 33 -12.48 12.29 -13.99
C SER A 33 -12.30 11.35 -12.78
N SER A 34 -13.38 10.75 -12.26
CA SER A 34 -13.34 9.72 -11.20
C SER A 34 -13.05 8.32 -11.75
N LYS A 35 -13.58 8.00 -12.94
CA LYS A 35 -13.36 6.72 -13.64
C LYS A 35 -11.87 6.46 -13.89
N ALA A 36 -11.11 7.52 -14.18
CA ALA A 36 -9.67 7.44 -14.40
C ALA A 36 -8.88 6.85 -13.20
N CYS A 37 -9.23 7.19 -11.96
CA CYS A 37 -8.51 6.64 -10.80
C CYS A 37 -8.82 5.14 -10.58
N SER A 38 -10.06 4.72 -10.86
CA SER A 38 -10.48 3.32 -10.74
C SER A 38 -9.86 2.44 -11.81
N TYR A 39 -9.77 2.94 -13.05
CA TYR A 39 -9.09 2.26 -14.15
C TYR A 39 -7.63 1.97 -13.81
N LEU A 40 -6.88 2.96 -13.31
CA LEU A 40 -5.51 2.76 -12.81
C LEU A 40 -5.40 1.69 -11.71
N PHE A 41 -6.44 1.52 -10.89
CA PHE A 41 -6.45 0.48 -9.87
C PHE A 41 -6.68 -0.91 -10.48
N GLN A 42 -7.58 -1.01 -11.45
CA GLN A 42 -7.91 -2.23 -12.19
C GLN A 42 -6.71 -2.72 -13.03
N ASP A 43 -5.97 -1.81 -13.65
CA ASP A 43 -4.73 -2.11 -14.41
C ASP A 43 -3.54 -2.53 -13.52
N GLY A 44 -3.74 -2.68 -12.21
CA GLY A 44 -2.68 -3.06 -11.28
C GLY A 44 -1.70 -1.93 -10.92
N LEU A 45 -1.88 -0.71 -11.48
CA LEU A 45 -1.09 0.49 -11.18
C LEU A 45 -1.48 1.13 -9.83
N HIS A 46 -1.51 0.32 -8.77
CA HIS A 46 -2.09 0.68 -7.47
C HIS A 46 -1.49 1.94 -6.83
N LEU A 47 -0.19 2.18 -6.98
CA LEU A 47 0.44 3.39 -6.43
C LEU A 47 -0.08 4.66 -7.13
N LYS A 48 -0.18 4.63 -8.47
CA LYS A 48 -0.74 5.75 -9.25
C LYS A 48 -2.20 5.97 -8.89
N ALA A 49 -2.98 4.90 -8.77
CA ALA A 49 -4.38 4.97 -8.32
C ALA A 49 -4.51 5.59 -6.91
N ALA A 50 -3.67 5.17 -5.95
CA ALA A 50 -3.68 5.70 -4.60
C ALA A 50 -3.42 7.21 -4.56
N ILE A 51 -2.45 7.68 -5.33
CA ILE A 51 -2.13 9.10 -5.49
C ILE A 51 -3.29 9.85 -6.14
N CYS A 52 -3.89 9.29 -7.21
CA CYS A 52 -5.05 9.85 -7.89
C CYS A 52 -6.23 10.07 -6.92
N PHE A 53 -6.64 9.03 -6.19
CA PHE A 53 -7.71 9.12 -5.19
C PHE A 53 -7.39 10.11 -4.07
N ARG A 54 -6.15 10.11 -3.55
CA ARG A 54 -5.72 11.07 -2.53
C ARG A 54 -5.81 12.51 -3.03
N ASN A 55 -5.38 12.77 -4.26
CA ASN A 55 -5.44 14.10 -4.87
C ASN A 55 -6.89 14.55 -5.08
N ARG A 56 -7.79 13.65 -5.50
CA ARG A 56 -9.24 13.93 -5.57
C ARG A 56 -9.82 14.31 -4.22
N ALA A 57 -9.46 13.57 -3.17
CA ALA A 57 -9.87 13.91 -1.80
C ALA A 57 -9.31 15.26 -1.33
N ASN A 58 -8.07 15.60 -1.72
CA ASN A 58 -7.43 16.88 -1.34
C ASN A 58 -8.09 18.10 -1.99
N LYS A 59 -8.71 17.94 -3.15
CA LYS A 59 -9.45 19.03 -3.82
C LYS A 59 -10.76 19.40 -3.12
N LEU A 60 -11.25 18.55 -2.21
CA LEU A 60 -12.46 18.81 -1.43
C LEU A 60 -12.10 19.48 -0.09
N PRO A 61 -12.88 20.49 0.38
CA PRO A 61 -12.60 21.15 1.65
C PRO A 61 -12.68 20.19 2.85
N PRO A 62 -12.17 20.58 4.04
CA PRO A 62 -12.21 19.74 5.23
C PRO A 62 -13.61 19.26 5.60
N GLY A 63 -13.71 18.09 6.21
CA GLY A 63 -14.97 17.41 6.54
C GLY A 63 -16.08 18.30 7.11
N ASN A 64 -15.78 19.16 8.06
CA ASN A 64 -16.74 20.05 8.70
C ASN A 64 -17.40 21.07 7.73
N LYS A 65 -16.76 21.42 6.62
CA LYS A 65 -17.24 22.39 5.62
C LYS A 65 -17.96 21.74 4.42
N LEU A 66 -18.06 20.40 4.40
CA LEU A 66 -18.63 19.66 3.27
C LEU A 66 -20.12 19.37 3.48
N SER A 67 -20.88 19.40 2.38
CA SER A 67 -22.24 18.86 2.36
C SER A 67 -22.25 17.35 2.60
N ARG A 68 -23.40 16.76 2.97
CA ARG A 68 -23.53 15.32 3.24
C ARG A 68 -23.08 14.45 2.06
N ILE A 69 -23.38 14.87 0.83
CA ILE A 69 -22.98 14.16 -0.40
C ILE A 69 -21.47 14.27 -0.60
N GLN A 70 -20.90 15.48 -0.49
CA GLN A 70 -19.46 15.67 -0.66
C GLN A 70 -18.64 14.95 0.42
N LYS A 71 -19.14 14.89 1.66
CA LYS A 71 -18.57 14.06 2.74
C LYS A 71 -18.47 12.60 2.31
N LYS A 72 -19.55 12.01 1.77
CA LYS A 72 -19.57 10.62 1.27
C LYS A 72 -18.57 10.41 0.11
N VAL A 73 -18.50 11.36 -0.83
CA VAL A 73 -17.55 11.28 -1.95
C VAL A 73 -16.09 11.35 -1.45
N LYS A 74 -15.78 12.30 -0.56
CA LYS A 74 -14.44 12.41 0.05
C LYS A 74 -14.08 11.17 0.86
N ALA A 75 -15.04 10.65 1.63
CA ALA A 75 -14.93 9.41 2.39
C ALA A 75 -14.54 8.25 1.48
N LEU A 76 -15.24 8.09 0.34
CA LEU A 76 -14.95 7.06 -0.66
C LEU A 76 -13.54 7.21 -1.25
N TYR A 77 -13.14 8.42 -1.64
CA TYR A 77 -11.79 8.65 -2.17
C TYR A 77 -10.69 8.32 -1.16
N LEU A 78 -10.84 8.69 0.11
CA LEU A 78 -9.83 8.34 1.13
C LEU A 78 -9.80 6.83 1.40
N LYS A 79 -10.95 6.15 1.46
CA LYS A 79 -11.00 4.68 1.59
C LYS A 79 -10.29 3.99 0.41
N ASN A 80 -10.60 4.40 -0.82
CA ASN A 80 -9.98 3.84 -2.02
C ASN A 80 -8.48 4.14 -2.09
N ALA A 81 -8.05 5.34 -1.69
CA ALA A 81 -6.63 5.68 -1.60
C ALA A 81 -5.88 4.78 -0.60
N SER A 82 -6.46 4.55 0.58
CA SER A 82 -5.90 3.65 1.60
C SER A 82 -5.80 2.21 1.08
N ALA A 83 -6.87 1.68 0.48
CA ALA A 83 -6.87 0.35 -0.11
C ALA A 83 -5.81 0.20 -1.22
N ALA A 84 -5.70 1.20 -2.10
CA ALA A 84 -4.70 1.23 -3.16
C ALA A 84 -3.26 1.31 -2.64
N PHE A 85 -2.99 2.07 -1.57
CA PHE A 85 -1.68 2.04 -0.91
C PHE A 85 -1.35 0.66 -0.33
N LEU A 86 -2.33 -0.03 0.27
CA LEU A 86 -2.13 -1.39 0.79
C LEU A 86 -1.88 -2.40 -0.33
N SER A 87 -2.63 -2.34 -1.43
CA SER A 87 -2.38 -3.19 -2.61
C SER A 87 -1.01 -2.93 -3.24
N ALA A 88 -0.59 -1.65 -3.32
CA ALA A 88 0.75 -1.30 -3.76
C ALA A 88 1.83 -1.84 -2.82
N ALA A 89 1.61 -1.78 -1.50
CA ALA A 89 2.53 -2.31 -0.51
C ALA A 89 2.70 -3.84 -0.62
N LYS A 90 1.62 -4.57 -0.94
CA LYS A 90 1.68 -6.04 -1.13
C LYS A 90 2.54 -6.45 -2.32
N LYS A 91 2.52 -5.66 -3.41
CA LYS A 91 3.33 -5.92 -4.61
C LYS A 91 4.77 -5.42 -4.52
N GLU A 92 5.10 -4.66 -3.48
CA GLU A 92 6.43 -4.05 -3.34
C GLU A 92 7.42 -5.02 -2.68
N THR A 93 8.51 -5.32 -3.38
CA THR A 93 9.58 -6.20 -2.88
C THR A 93 10.48 -5.51 -1.85
N ASN A 94 10.70 -4.20 -2.00
CA ASN A 94 11.52 -3.44 -1.07
C ASN A 94 10.78 -3.20 0.26
N LYS A 95 11.22 -3.89 1.32
CA LYS A 95 10.63 -3.79 2.67
C LYS A 95 10.52 -2.35 3.20
N LYS A 96 11.51 -1.49 2.96
CA LYS A 96 11.48 -0.07 3.39
C LYS A 96 10.35 0.70 2.69
N LYS A 97 10.18 0.47 1.38
CA LYS A 97 9.11 1.08 0.57
C LYS A 97 7.74 0.49 0.89
N GLN A 98 7.64 -0.82 1.11
CA GLN A 98 6.43 -1.49 1.56
C GLN A 98 5.91 -0.88 2.88
N LEU A 99 6.76 -0.75 3.90
CA LEU A 99 6.38 -0.14 5.19
C LEU A 99 6.02 1.34 5.03
N TYR A 100 6.68 2.07 4.13
CA TYR A 100 6.32 3.44 3.80
C TYR A 100 4.91 3.54 3.22
N LEU A 101 4.54 2.68 2.27
CA LEU A 101 3.21 2.63 1.66
C LEU A 101 2.13 2.25 2.69
N LYS A 102 2.40 1.29 3.59
CA LYS A 102 1.50 0.99 4.72
C LYS A 102 1.28 2.20 5.63
N GLU A 103 2.34 2.95 5.95
CA GLU A 103 2.18 4.19 6.73
C GLU A 103 1.34 5.24 5.99
N LEU A 104 1.51 5.39 4.67
CA LEU A 104 0.66 6.30 3.89
C LEU A 104 -0.82 5.92 4.00
N SER A 105 -1.13 4.62 3.95
CA SER A 105 -2.49 4.12 4.22
C SER A 105 -2.99 4.52 5.62
N VAL A 106 -2.19 4.27 6.67
CA VAL A 106 -2.53 4.66 8.06
C VAL A 106 -2.80 6.15 8.19
N LYS A 107 -2.02 7.01 7.52
CA LYS A 107 -2.22 8.47 7.51
C LYS A 107 -3.51 8.87 6.80
N VAL A 108 -3.85 8.22 5.69
CA VAL A 108 -5.12 8.43 4.97
C VAL A 108 -6.32 8.05 5.85
N LEU A 109 -6.27 6.91 6.52
CA LEU A 109 -7.31 6.49 7.46
C LEU A 109 -7.39 7.40 8.70
N ALA A 110 -6.25 7.86 9.23
CA ALA A 110 -6.21 8.83 10.33
C ALA A 110 -6.95 10.12 9.95
N ARG A 111 -6.70 10.61 8.72
CA ARG A 111 -7.36 11.80 8.20
C ARG A 111 -8.86 11.58 8.01
N TYR A 112 -9.26 10.42 7.48
CA TYR A 112 -10.67 10.05 7.34
C TYR A 112 -11.41 10.15 8.69
N LEU A 113 -10.82 9.61 9.75
CA LEU A 113 -11.37 9.65 11.09
C LEU A 113 -11.34 11.05 11.70
N LYS A 114 -10.22 11.78 11.57
CA LYS A 114 -10.05 13.15 12.10
C LYS A 114 -11.05 14.13 11.49
N GLU A 115 -11.36 14.00 10.20
CA GLU A 115 -12.31 14.86 9.51
C GLU A 115 -13.78 14.46 9.75
N GLY A 116 -14.07 13.43 10.55
CA GLY A 116 -15.43 13.00 10.86
C GLY A 116 -16.20 12.53 9.61
N LEU A 117 -15.52 11.85 8.67
CA LEU A 117 -16.12 11.44 7.40
C LEU A 117 -16.93 10.14 7.47
N CYS A 118 -16.93 9.45 8.61
CA CYS A 118 -17.82 8.32 8.84
C CYS A 118 -19.25 8.79 9.15
N THR A 119 -20.23 8.18 8.48
CA THR A 119 -21.65 8.53 8.63
C THR A 119 -22.34 7.79 9.78
N ASN A 120 -21.77 6.67 10.24
CA ASN A 120 -22.28 5.89 11.36
C ASN A 120 -21.12 5.36 12.22
N ALA A 121 -21.40 5.09 13.50
CA ALA A 121 -20.40 4.63 14.47
C ALA A 121 -19.75 3.30 14.07
N TYR A 122 -20.52 2.39 13.46
CA TYR A 122 -20.04 1.10 12.98
C TYR A 122 -18.93 1.24 11.92
N ASN A 123 -19.12 2.07 10.89
CA ASN A 123 -18.09 2.34 9.89
C ASN A 123 -16.87 3.02 10.51
N CYS A 124 -17.05 3.93 11.48
CA CYS A 124 -15.91 4.50 12.21
C CYS A 124 -15.11 3.40 12.94
N LYS A 125 -15.80 2.44 13.58
CA LYS A 125 -15.18 1.31 14.28
C LYS A 125 -14.38 0.43 13.30
N LEU A 126 -14.96 0.07 12.15
CA LEU A 126 -14.26 -0.71 11.12
C LEU A 126 -13.00 -0.01 10.61
N ILE A 127 -13.07 1.30 10.33
CA ILE A 127 -11.91 2.06 9.85
C ILE A 127 -10.83 2.19 10.94
N ARG A 128 -11.23 2.39 12.21
CA ARG A 128 -10.29 2.36 13.35
C ARG A 128 -9.61 1.01 13.48
N GLN A 129 -10.35 -0.09 13.38
CA GLN A 129 -9.79 -1.45 13.41
C GLN A 129 -8.81 -1.68 12.26
N GLN A 130 -9.17 -1.32 11.03
CA GLN A 130 -8.26 -1.42 9.88
C GLN A 130 -6.98 -0.59 10.07
N GLN A 131 -7.11 0.61 10.64
CA GLN A 131 -5.96 1.46 10.96
C GLN A 131 -5.06 0.80 12.03
N LEU A 132 -5.63 0.23 13.08
CA LEU A 132 -4.90 -0.46 14.14
C LEU A 132 -4.19 -1.72 13.62
N LEU A 133 -4.89 -2.56 12.83
CA LEU A 133 -4.29 -3.74 12.18
C LEU A 133 -3.11 -3.33 11.29
N THR A 134 -3.28 -2.30 10.45
CA THR A 134 -2.20 -1.81 9.59
C THR A 134 -1.02 -1.25 10.41
N LYS A 135 -1.28 -0.58 11.55
CA LYS A 135 -0.23 -0.14 12.47
C LYS A 135 0.51 -1.32 13.11
N GLY A 136 -0.20 -2.38 13.48
CA GLY A 136 0.36 -3.63 13.99
C GLY A 136 1.26 -4.31 12.95
N GLU A 137 0.80 -4.40 11.70
CA GLU A 137 1.60 -4.94 10.59
C GLU A 137 2.87 -4.13 10.26
N ILE A 138 2.88 -2.83 10.54
CA ILE A 138 4.09 -2.00 10.39
C ILE A 138 5.09 -2.32 11.50
N GLY A 139 4.60 -2.67 12.70
CA GLY A 139 5.44 -2.91 13.88
C GLY A 139 6.22 -1.67 14.29
N TYR A 140 5.55 -0.54 14.52
CA TYR A 140 6.22 0.71 14.90
C TYR A 140 7.15 0.51 16.12
N ALA A 141 8.42 0.88 15.96
CA ALA A 141 9.40 0.92 17.02
C ALA A 141 9.25 2.21 17.84
N SER A 142 9.52 2.16 19.14
CA SER A 142 9.55 3.32 20.01
C SER A 142 10.99 3.79 20.20
N LEU A 143 11.26 5.07 19.97
CA LEU A 143 12.54 5.70 20.22
C LEU A 143 12.36 6.79 21.27
N ALA A 144 13.03 6.64 22.40
CA ALA A 144 13.19 7.70 23.39
C ALA A 144 14.59 8.27 23.29
N MET A 145 14.72 9.59 23.32
CA MET A 145 15.98 10.31 23.36
C MET A 145 16.04 11.10 24.65
N VAL A 146 17.11 10.88 25.41
CA VAL A 146 17.36 11.53 26.69
C VAL A 146 18.46 12.56 26.49
N GLY A 147 18.13 13.83 26.73
CA GLY A 147 19.06 14.95 26.62
C GLY A 147 19.87 15.14 27.90
N GLY A 148 20.90 15.99 27.82
CA GLY A 148 21.64 16.45 28.99
C GLY A 148 20.90 17.51 29.81
N LYS A 149 21.64 18.27 30.61
CA LYS A 149 21.11 19.36 31.45
C LYS A 149 20.41 20.45 30.60
N GLU A 150 19.57 21.27 31.22
CA GLU A 150 18.77 22.31 30.54
C GLU A 150 19.62 23.31 29.72
N GLU A 151 20.82 23.59 30.20
CA GLU A 151 21.80 24.46 29.53
C GLU A 151 22.30 23.87 28.20
N GLN A 152 22.26 22.54 28.03
CA GLN A 152 22.81 21.84 26.87
C GLN A 152 21.76 21.68 25.77
N ARG A 153 21.40 22.81 25.12
CA ARG A 153 20.41 22.80 24.04
C ARG A 153 20.95 22.11 22.79
N ALA A 154 20.34 20.98 22.43
CA ALA A 154 20.63 20.20 21.24
C ALA A 154 19.54 20.35 20.17
N THR A 155 19.94 20.34 18.90
CA THR A 155 19.05 20.07 17.77
C THR A 155 19.37 18.69 17.21
N VAL A 156 18.41 17.78 17.30
CA VAL A 156 18.55 16.42 16.76
C VAL A 156 17.79 16.30 15.44
N LYS A 157 18.48 15.85 14.39
CA LYS A 157 17.88 15.53 13.10
C LYS A 157 17.84 14.02 12.92
N ILE A 158 16.65 13.45 12.78
CA ILE A 158 16.44 12.03 12.49
C ILE A 158 16.11 11.90 10.99
N LEU A 159 16.96 11.21 10.24
CA LEU A 159 16.82 10.98 8.81
C LEU A 159 16.64 9.48 8.54
N GLY A 160 15.71 9.11 7.66
CA GLY A 160 15.48 7.72 7.27
C GLY A 160 14.75 7.63 5.93
N TYR A 161 14.33 6.43 5.53
CA TYR A 161 13.63 6.23 4.25
C TYR A 161 12.32 7.05 4.19
N LYS A 162 12.31 8.09 3.34
CA LYS A 162 11.22 9.07 3.22
C LYS A 162 10.72 9.58 4.59
N TYR A 163 11.66 9.79 5.52
CA TYR A 163 11.41 10.30 6.86
C TYR A 163 12.47 11.34 7.23
N LYS A 164 12.03 12.50 7.70
CA LYS A 164 12.89 13.58 8.21
C LYS A 164 12.17 14.26 9.36
N LYS A 165 12.82 14.32 10.52
CA LYS A 165 12.30 15.02 11.70
C LYS A 165 13.43 15.81 12.35
N VAL A 166 13.13 17.05 12.73
CA VAL A 166 14.01 17.90 13.52
C VAL A 166 13.36 18.10 14.89
N ILE A 167 14.15 17.91 15.94
CA ILE A 167 13.73 17.95 17.34
C ILE A 167 14.69 18.90 18.06
N LYS A 168 14.15 19.80 18.86
CA LYS A 168 14.93 20.66 19.77
C LYS A 168 14.83 20.04 21.16
N MET A 169 15.96 19.85 21.82
CA MET A 169 16.08 19.27 23.16
C MET A 169 16.89 20.20 24.07
N PRO A 170 16.64 20.22 25.38
CA PRO A 170 15.49 19.61 26.07
C PRO A 170 14.13 20.24 25.65
N PRO A 171 12.98 19.57 25.92
CA PRO A 171 12.82 18.37 26.76
C PRO A 171 13.26 17.05 26.12
N ASN A 172 13.27 15.98 26.93
CA ASN A 172 13.39 14.60 26.43
C ASN A 172 12.32 14.34 25.36
N TRP A 173 12.66 13.56 24.34
CA TRP A 173 11.74 13.26 23.25
C TRP A 173 11.43 11.78 23.19
N ALA A 174 10.16 11.41 23.06
CA ALA A 174 9.74 10.06 22.76
C ALA A 174 8.84 10.05 21.52
N GLY A 175 9.04 9.10 20.64
CA GLY A 175 8.22 8.96 19.45
C GLY A 175 8.25 7.57 18.84
N LYS A 176 7.28 7.31 17.96
CA LYS A 176 7.17 6.06 17.22
C LYS A 176 7.72 6.24 15.81
N LEU A 177 8.57 5.31 15.38
CA LEU A 177 9.21 5.29 14.07
C LEU A 177 8.91 3.96 13.38
N ARG A 178 8.86 3.95 12.04
CA ARG A 178 8.78 2.68 11.29
C ARG A 178 10.08 1.90 11.48
N PRO A 179 10.05 0.55 11.42
CA PRO A 179 11.28 -0.23 11.38
C PRO A 179 12.18 0.16 10.21
N GLY A 180 13.49 0.11 10.43
CA GLY A 180 14.49 0.46 9.44
C GLY A 180 15.74 1.13 10.03
N GLN A 181 16.62 1.57 9.14
CA GLN A 181 17.84 2.31 9.49
C GLN A 181 17.57 3.82 9.47
N TYR A 182 18.06 4.51 10.48
CA TYR A 182 17.97 5.95 10.65
C TYR A 182 19.33 6.54 10.99
N ASP A 183 19.62 7.70 10.41
CA ASP A 183 20.74 8.53 10.80
C ASP A 183 20.24 9.57 11.82
N VAL A 184 20.81 9.56 13.02
CA VAL A 184 20.54 10.54 14.07
C VAL A 184 21.74 11.48 14.15
N LEU A 185 21.54 12.72 13.73
CA LEU A 185 22.56 13.77 13.76
C LEU A 185 22.27 14.74 14.90
N VAL A 186 23.25 14.94 15.77
CA VAL A 186 23.14 15.84 16.93
C VAL A 186 23.96 17.09 16.69
N PHE A 187 23.32 18.24 16.90
CA PHE A 187 23.94 19.55 16.80
C PHE A 187 23.80 20.28 18.14
N TYR A 188 24.87 20.83 18.68
CA TYR A 188 24.85 21.70 19.86
C TYR A 188 25.28 23.10 19.45
N TYR A 189 24.51 24.13 19.82
CA TYR A 189 24.78 25.53 19.45
C TYR A 189 25.06 25.74 17.95
N GLY A 190 24.36 24.98 17.09
CA GLY A 190 24.53 25.00 15.63
C GLY A 190 25.66 24.13 15.08
N ASN A 191 26.60 23.68 15.92
CA ASN A 191 27.74 22.86 15.51
C ASN A 191 27.38 21.37 15.48
N PHE A 192 27.80 20.68 14.42
CA PHE A 192 27.63 19.22 14.33
C PHE A 192 28.56 18.54 15.33
N VAL A 193 28.00 17.65 16.15
CA VAL A 193 28.77 16.94 17.19
C VAL A 193 28.93 15.47 16.85
N LYS A 194 27.82 14.76 16.55
CA LYS A 194 27.87 13.31 16.34
C LYS A 194 26.78 12.83 15.40
N LYS A 195 27.10 11.78 14.64
CA LYS A 195 26.17 10.99 13.85
C LYS A 195 26.10 9.58 14.43
N TRP A 196 24.90 9.05 14.61
CA TRP A 196 24.67 7.62 14.83
C TRP A 196 23.82 7.01 13.75
N THR A 197 24.14 5.77 13.40
CA THR A 197 23.29 4.93 12.56
C THR A 197 22.50 3.99 13.49
N LEU A 198 21.20 4.21 13.57
CA LEU A 198 20.27 3.47 14.40
C LEU A 198 19.47 2.50 13.52
N THR A 199 19.61 1.19 13.75
CA THR A 199 18.69 0.19 13.21
C THR A 199 17.59 -0.06 14.25
N LEU A 200 16.33 0.07 13.82
CA LEU A 200 15.13 -0.20 14.62
C LEU A 200 14.39 -1.41 14.06
N ASN A 201 14.18 -2.42 14.88
CA ASN A 201 13.40 -3.62 14.56
C ASN A 201 11.90 -3.40 14.82
N PRO A 202 11.02 -4.23 14.23
CA PRO A 202 9.59 -4.19 14.50
C PRO A 202 9.27 -4.30 15.99
N SER A 203 8.44 -3.38 16.48
CA SER A 203 7.97 -3.31 17.89
C SER A 203 9.08 -3.18 18.95
N GLU A 204 10.31 -2.86 18.55
CA GLU A 204 11.43 -2.60 19.46
C GLU A 204 11.22 -1.28 20.21
N SER A 205 11.63 -1.23 21.48
CA SER A 205 11.76 0.03 22.23
C SER A 205 13.23 0.31 22.47
N LYS A 206 13.71 1.49 22.07
CA LYS A 206 15.11 1.88 22.16
C LYS A 206 15.24 3.24 22.83
N VAL A 207 16.17 3.34 23.76
CA VAL A 207 16.53 4.59 24.42
C VAL A 207 17.92 5.02 23.92
N LEU A 208 18.04 6.26 23.46
CA LEU A 208 19.28 6.86 23.00
C LEU A 208 19.64 8.03 23.92
N ALA A 209 20.68 7.86 24.73
CA ALA A 209 21.25 8.94 25.52
C ALA A 209 22.09 9.85 24.62
N LEU A 210 21.84 11.15 24.67
CA LEU A 210 22.66 12.12 23.94
C LEU A 210 24.01 12.31 24.64
N PRO A 211 25.13 12.43 23.90
CA PRO A 211 26.40 12.75 24.51
C PRO A 211 26.28 14.16 25.09
N SER A 212 26.92 14.38 26.25
CA SER A 212 27.19 15.73 26.68
C SER A 212 27.98 16.43 25.56
N PRO A 213 27.72 17.72 25.26
CA PRO A 213 28.64 18.48 24.44
C PRO A 213 30.03 18.32 25.05
N GLU A 214 30.99 17.87 24.26
CA GLU A 214 32.39 17.93 24.66
C GLU A 214 32.65 19.40 24.94
N THR A 215 32.72 19.76 26.23
CA THR A 215 33.39 20.99 26.60
C THR A 215 34.74 20.82 25.95
N LYS A 216 35.10 21.70 25.01
CA LYS A 216 36.48 21.77 24.55
C LYS A 216 37.26 22.10 25.81
N THR A 217 37.68 21.08 26.54
CA THR A 217 38.56 21.25 27.66
C THR A 217 39.74 21.86 26.97
N ASN A 218 39.99 23.14 27.25
CA ASN A 218 41.22 23.81 26.91
C ASN A 218 42.30 23.11 27.73
N THR A 219 42.54 21.84 27.42
CA THR A 219 43.64 21.08 27.94
C THR A 219 44.80 21.87 27.40
N PRO A 220 45.55 22.59 28.26
CA PRO A 220 46.64 23.41 27.79
C PRO A 220 47.50 22.51 26.90
N PRO A 221 47.95 23.01 25.73
CA PRO A 221 48.73 22.21 24.80
C PRO A 221 49.80 21.52 25.62
N ARG A 222 49.74 20.18 25.66
CA ARG A 222 50.61 19.36 26.51
C ARG A 222 52.00 19.81 26.13
N ARG A 223 52.66 20.61 26.99
CA ARG A 223 54.03 21.05 26.74
C ARG A 223 54.76 19.76 26.41
N HIS A 224 55.32 19.69 25.21
CA HIS A 224 56.18 18.59 24.83
C HIS A 224 57.37 18.69 25.77
N VAL A 225 57.24 18.08 26.95
CA VAL A 225 58.38 17.76 27.79
C VAL A 225 59.20 16.86 26.90
N ALA A 226 60.32 17.36 26.42
CA ALA A 226 61.25 16.62 25.61
C ALA A 226 61.44 15.27 26.28
N VAL A 227 60.96 14.21 25.64
CA VAL A 227 61.12 12.85 26.16
C VAL A 227 62.62 12.60 26.10
N ILE A 228 63.29 12.72 27.25
CA ILE A 228 64.67 12.30 27.39
C ILE A 228 64.68 10.83 26.94
N PRO A 229 65.45 10.47 25.90
CA PRO A 229 65.45 9.12 25.35
C PRO A 229 65.82 8.14 26.46
N ARG A 230 64.82 7.37 26.91
CA ARG A 230 65.02 6.33 27.91
C ARG A 230 65.92 5.27 27.27
N ARG A 231 67.11 5.11 27.84
CA ARG A 231 68.15 4.13 27.48
C ARG A 231 67.48 2.81 27.08
N GLN A 232 67.61 2.45 25.80
CA GLN A 232 67.03 1.24 25.24
C GLN A 232 67.57 0.05 26.04
N GLN A 233 66.69 -0.64 26.77
CA GLN A 233 67.03 -1.96 27.28
C GLN A 233 67.12 -2.92 26.09
N PRO A 234 68.10 -3.84 26.08
CA PRO A 234 68.29 -4.78 24.98
C PRO A 234 67.02 -5.65 24.79
N PRO A 235 66.70 -6.01 23.53
CA PRO A 235 65.50 -6.78 23.22
C PRO A 235 65.56 -8.17 23.85
N VAL A 236 64.64 -8.46 24.77
CA VAL A 236 64.39 -9.82 25.25
C VAL A 236 63.78 -10.62 24.11
N LYS A 237 64.53 -11.63 23.61
CA LYS A 237 64.07 -12.60 22.61
C LYS A 237 62.79 -13.28 23.10
N ARG A 238 61.65 -12.95 22.49
CA ARG A 238 60.40 -13.72 22.63
C ARG A 238 60.43 -14.91 21.67
N THR A 239 60.41 -16.10 22.24
CA THR A 239 60.11 -17.36 21.55
C THR A 239 58.66 -17.34 21.05
N THR A 240 58.48 -17.51 19.75
CA THR A 240 57.18 -17.63 19.08
C THR A 240 56.51 -18.96 19.42
N PRO A 241 55.24 -18.98 19.87
CA PRO A 241 54.47 -20.21 20.01
C PRO A 241 54.05 -20.76 18.64
N LYS A 242 54.18 -22.08 18.51
CA LYS A 242 53.93 -22.91 17.32
C LYS A 242 52.43 -22.90 16.98
N GLN A 243 52.11 -22.49 15.75
CA GLN A 243 50.76 -22.45 15.21
C GLN A 243 50.30 -23.88 14.85
N THR A 244 49.32 -24.43 15.58
CA THR A 244 48.67 -25.70 15.23
C THR A 244 47.38 -25.43 14.45
N ASN A 245 47.39 -25.83 13.18
CA ASN A 245 46.23 -25.83 12.30
C ASN A 245 45.19 -26.84 12.80
N PHE A 246 44.00 -26.37 13.16
CA PHE A 246 42.81 -27.21 13.30
C PHE A 246 41.89 -26.96 12.10
N ALA A 247 41.77 -27.98 11.24
CA ALA A 247 40.77 -28.06 10.19
C ALA A 247 39.42 -28.49 10.79
N PRO A 248 38.28 -27.93 10.37
CA PRO A 248 37.00 -28.55 10.59
C PRO A 248 36.57 -29.36 9.36
N PHE A 249 36.57 -30.69 9.51
CA PHE A 249 35.73 -31.60 8.75
C PHE A 249 34.32 -31.56 9.34
N ILE A 250 33.30 -31.19 8.55
CA ILE A 250 31.93 -31.67 8.77
C ILE A 250 31.37 -32.14 7.42
N ILE A 251 30.98 -33.42 7.45
CA ILE A 251 30.49 -34.27 6.38
C ILE A 251 28.98 -34.50 6.61
N MET A 252 28.26 -34.59 5.49
CA MET A 252 26.97 -35.28 5.26
C MET A 252 25.66 -34.75 5.87
N GLY A 253 24.67 -34.74 4.98
CA GLY A 253 23.24 -34.65 5.31
C GLY A 253 22.37 -34.62 4.05
N ILE A 254 22.40 -35.70 3.27
CA ILE A 254 21.48 -35.98 2.15
C ILE A 254 20.05 -36.09 2.69
N GLY A 255 19.10 -35.41 2.04
CA GLY A 255 17.67 -35.54 2.32
C GLY A 255 16.86 -35.19 1.07
N ALA A 256 16.82 -36.13 0.14
CA ALA A 256 15.90 -36.12 -0.99
C ALA A 256 14.46 -36.35 -0.51
N VAL A 257 13.53 -35.53 -0.99
CA VAL A 257 12.11 -35.92 -1.10
C VAL A 257 11.60 -35.55 -2.49
N ALA A 258 11.32 -36.62 -3.24
CA ALA A 258 10.38 -36.84 -4.34
C ALA A 258 9.48 -35.66 -4.74
N LEU A 259 9.50 -35.25 -6.02
CA LEU A 259 8.64 -35.75 -7.12
C LEU A 259 7.14 -35.55 -6.88
N ILE A 260 6.50 -34.77 -7.77
CA ILE A 260 5.25 -35.06 -8.52
C ILE A 260 4.70 -33.73 -9.04
N GLY A 261 4.43 -33.65 -10.36
CA GLY A 261 3.44 -32.71 -10.90
C GLY A 261 3.92 -31.75 -11.98
N GLY A 262 4.46 -32.26 -13.09
CA GLY A 262 4.36 -31.55 -14.37
C GLY A 262 2.92 -31.64 -14.88
N GLY A 263 2.31 -30.49 -15.19
CA GLY A 263 1.08 -30.41 -15.98
C GLY A 263 0.01 -29.44 -15.44
N LEU A 264 0.20 -28.12 -15.65
CA LEU A 264 -0.86 -27.13 -15.95
C LEU A 264 -0.29 -25.70 -15.98
N THR A 265 0.38 -25.31 -17.07
CA THR A 265 0.81 -23.92 -17.32
C THR A 265 -0.22 -23.15 -18.17
N THR A 266 -1.51 -23.33 -17.87
CA THR A 266 -2.61 -22.57 -18.49
C THR A 266 -3.73 -22.20 -17.51
N VAL A 267 -3.44 -21.85 -16.25
CA VAL A 267 -4.40 -21.09 -15.40
C VAL A 267 -3.66 -20.16 -14.42
N LEU A 268 -2.99 -19.12 -14.94
CA LEU A 268 -2.51 -18.01 -14.10
C LEU A 268 -3.66 -17.02 -13.86
N GLY A 269 -4.49 -17.29 -12.84
CA GLY A 269 -5.54 -16.35 -12.43
C GLY A 269 -6.47 -16.75 -11.27
N LEU A 270 -6.37 -17.96 -10.71
CA LEU A 270 -7.37 -18.45 -9.73
C LEU A 270 -6.82 -18.98 -8.39
N PHE A 271 -5.51 -19.07 -8.16
CA PHE A 271 -4.99 -19.76 -6.96
C PHE A 271 -4.60 -18.90 -5.74
N ASP A 272 -4.66 -17.57 -5.80
CA ASP A 272 -4.44 -16.73 -4.59
C ASP A 272 -5.62 -16.76 -3.59
N ASN A 273 -6.74 -17.41 -3.91
CA ASN A 273 -7.95 -17.42 -3.08
C ASN A 273 -8.16 -18.70 -2.27
N PHE A 274 -7.50 -19.82 -2.58
CA PHE A 274 -7.74 -21.10 -1.91
C PHE A 274 -6.86 -21.28 -0.65
N GLU A 275 -5.64 -20.76 -0.67
CA GLU A 275 -4.72 -20.85 0.48
C GLU A 275 -5.15 -19.95 1.65
N ALA A 276 -5.83 -18.84 1.35
CA ALA A 276 -6.43 -17.98 2.38
C ALA A 276 -7.60 -18.67 3.12
N GLU A 277 -8.35 -19.55 2.45
CA GLU A 277 -9.49 -20.24 3.07
C GLU A 277 -9.03 -21.32 4.07
N ASN A 278 -8.00 -22.10 3.73
CA ASN A 278 -7.46 -23.13 4.61
C ASN A 278 -6.68 -22.56 5.80
N ILE A 279 -5.95 -21.44 5.62
CA ILE A 279 -5.25 -20.75 6.72
C ILE A 279 -6.25 -20.07 7.68
N ILE A 280 -7.38 -19.57 7.18
CA ILE A 280 -8.43 -18.98 8.03
C ILE A 280 -9.19 -20.08 8.80
N LYS A 281 -9.51 -21.21 8.17
CA LYS A 281 -10.16 -22.36 8.85
C LYS A 281 -9.28 -22.97 9.95
N THR A 282 -7.97 -23.15 9.69
CA THR A 282 -7.04 -23.67 10.71
C THR A 282 -6.80 -22.68 11.86
N LYS A 283 -6.70 -21.36 11.59
CA LYS A 283 -6.53 -20.36 12.64
C LYS A 283 -7.80 -20.10 13.45
N SER A 284 -8.99 -20.23 12.86
CA SER A 284 -10.24 -20.14 13.62
C SER A 284 -10.47 -21.37 14.51
N ALA A 285 -10.10 -22.57 14.04
CA ALA A 285 -10.17 -23.79 14.85
C ALA A 285 -9.17 -23.76 16.03
N ALA A 286 -7.97 -23.22 15.83
CA ALA A 286 -6.98 -23.00 16.90
C ALA A 286 -7.42 -21.93 17.91
N ALA A 287 -8.12 -20.88 17.47
CA ALA A 287 -8.68 -19.86 18.36
C ALA A 287 -9.88 -20.38 19.16
N GLN A 288 -10.73 -21.22 18.57
CA GLN A 288 -11.87 -21.85 19.27
C GLN A 288 -11.43 -22.87 20.31
N THR A 289 -10.43 -23.70 20.02
CA THR A 289 -9.86 -24.63 21.01
C THR A 289 -9.17 -23.93 22.19
N PHE A 290 -8.65 -22.70 21.99
CA PHE A 290 -8.12 -21.89 23.09
C PHE A 290 -9.23 -21.26 23.96
N VAL A 291 -10.34 -20.84 23.35
CA VAL A 291 -11.50 -20.29 24.07
C VAL A 291 -12.22 -21.39 24.87
N ASP A 292 -12.40 -22.57 24.30
CA ASP A 292 -13.07 -23.69 24.98
C ASP A 292 -12.21 -24.26 26.13
N LYS A 293 -10.87 -24.21 26.03
CA LYS A 293 -9.97 -24.61 27.14
C LYS A 293 -9.92 -23.63 28.31
N ASN A 294 -10.34 -22.37 28.12
CA ASN A 294 -10.30 -21.33 29.16
C ASN A 294 -11.70 -20.95 29.67
N LYS A 295 -12.74 -21.72 29.30
CA LYS A 295 -14.13 -21.52 29.70
C LYS A 295 -14.34 -21.98 31.14
N GLY A 296 -13.78 -21.23 32.09
CA GLY A 296 -13.83 -21.54 33.53
C GLY A 296 -12.80 -20.81 34.39
N ALA A 297 -11.86 -20.07 33.80
CA ALA A 297 -10.95 -19.22 34.55
C ALA A 297 -11.50 -17.79 34.60
N ASP A 298 -11.62 -17.22 35.80
CA ASP A 298 -11.99 -15.81 35.98
C ASP A 298 -10.98 -14.91 35.25
N PRO A 299 -11.44 -13.95 34.43
CA PRO A 299 -10.54 -13.14 33.63
C PRO A 299 -9.74 -12.18 34.53
N PRO A 300 -8.40 -12.09 34.36
CA PRO A 300 -7.63 -11.09 35.09
C PRO A 300 -8.08 -9.69 34.69
N ALA A 301 -8.42 -8.90 35.71
CA ALA A 301 -8.80 -7.49 35.56
C ALA A 301 -7.59 -6.70 35.02
N SER A 302 -7.54 -6.50 33.69
CA SER A 302 -6.74 -5.55 32.90
C SER A 302 -6.00 -6.19 31.71
N LEU A 303 -6.75 -6.56 30.68
CA LEU A 303 -6.20 -6.70 29.32
C LEU A 303 -7.00 -5.84 28.32
N PRO A 304 -6.33 -5.12 27.41
CA PRO A 304 -7.01 -4.25 26.46
C PRO A 304 -7.67 -5.06 25.34
N TYR A 305 -9.01 -5.14 25.38
CA TYR A 305 -9.93 -5.46 24.26
C TYR A 305 -9.48 -6.63 23.36
N GLU A 306 -9.95 -7.84 23.69
CA GLU A 306 -9.88 -8.98 22.78
C GLU A 306 -10.69 -8.72 21.50
N LEU A 307 -10.03 -8.99 20.36
CA LEU A 307 -10.65 -9.13 19.05
C LEU A 307 -11.57 -10.34 19.07
N THR A 308 -12.89 -10.14 19.05
CA THR A 308 -13.84 -11.25 18.96
C THR A 308 -13.90 -11.85 17.54
N PRO A 309 -14.00 -13.20 17.40
CA PRO A 309 -14.04 -13.92 16.11
C PRO A 309 -15.16 -13.48 15.13
N ASN A 310 -16.22 -12.86 15.65
CA ASN A 310 -17.38 -12.44 14.85
C ASN A 310 -17.06 -11.35 13.81
N VAL A 311 -15.98 -10.57 14.01
CA VAL A 311 -15.59 -9.50 13.06
C VAL A 311 -14.96 -10.07 11.78
N TYR A 312 -14.22 -11.18 11.86
CA TYR A 312 -13.66 -11.86 10.69
C TYR A 312 -14.74 -12.61 9.90
N ARG A 313 -15.71 -13.22 10.60
CA ARG A 313 -16.85 -13.93 9.98
C ARG A 313 -17.73 -12.99 9.15
N GLN A 314 -17.93 -11.75 9.60
CA GLN A 314 -18.75 -10.76 8.87
C GLN A 314 -18.03 -10.15 7.65
N GLN A 315 -16.70 -10.02 7.64
CA GLN A 315 -15.96 -9.57 6.46
C GLN A 315 -15.92 -10.63 5.34
N ALA A 316 -16.05 -11.92 5.68
CA ALA A 316 -16.23 -12.99 4.71
C ALA A 316 -17.66 -12.96 4.11
N LEU A 317 -18.69 -12.74 4.94
CA LEU A 317 -20.10 -12.67 4.52
C LEU A 317 -20.45 -11.46 3.64
N SER A 318 -19.78 -10.30 3.83
CA SER A 318 -19.99 -9.14 2.96
C SER A 318 -19.35 -9.32 1.58
N LYS A 319 -18.36 -10.22 1.45
CA LYS A 319 -17.72 -10.53 0.17
C LYS A 319 -18.49 -11.59 -0.63
N THR A 320 -19.25 -12.47 0.01
CA THR A 320 -20.12 -13.44 -0.66
C THR A 320 -21.36 -12.77 -1.26
N THR A 321 -21.99 -11.85 -0.53
CA THR A 321 -23.15 -11.08 -1.05
C THR A 321 -22.81 -10.22 -2.27
N GLU A 322 -21.58 -9.71 -2.37
CA GLU A 322 -21.12 -8.97 -3.56
C GLU A 322 -20.76 -9.90 -4.74
N ARG A 323 -20.44 -11.18 -4.49
CA ARG A 323 -20.28 -12.19 -5.55
C ARG A 323 -21.63 -12.62 -6.09
N ASP A 324 -22.59 -12.92 -5.21
CA ASP A 324 -23.92 -13.38 -5.63
C ASP A 324 -24.64 -12.31 -6.47
N LEU A 325 -24.46 -11.02 -6.15
CA LEU A 325 -24.99 -9.93 -6.97
C LEU A 325 -24.28 -9.80 -8.33
N LYS A 326 -22.99 -10.10 -8.42
CA LYS A 326 -22.24 -10.09 -9.70
C LYS A 326 -22.57 -11.29 -10.57
N TYR A 327 -22.79 -12.47 -9.99
CA TYR A 327 -23.24 -13.66 -10.71
C TYR A 327 -24.69 -13.52 -11.18
N ALA A 328 -25.58 -12.94 -10.37
CA ALA A 328 -26.98 -12.69 -10.76
C ALA A 328 -27.11 -11.68 -11.91
N VAL A 329 -26.32 -10.61 -11.90
CA VAL A 329 -26.30 -9.60 -12.99
C VAL A 329 -25.60 -10.15 -14.24
N GLY A 330 -24.57 -11.01 -14.08
CA GLY A 330 -23.89 -11.68 -15.19
C GLY A 330 -24.78 -12.68 -15.94
N LEU A 331 -25.59 -13.47 -15.21
CA LEU A 331 -26.54 -14.41 -15.82
C LEU A 331 -27.71 -13.72 -16.54
N GLY A 332 -28.19 -12.58 -16.03
CA GLY A 332 -29.26 -11.80 -16.67
C GLY A 332 -28.88 -11.20 -18.03
N LEU A 333 -27.61 -10.80 -18.22
CA LEU A 333 -27.13 -10.21 -19.47
C LEU A 333 -26.80 -11.26 -20.54
N VAL A 334 -26.35 -12.45 -20.16
CA VAL A 334 -26.12 -13.55 -21.12
C VAL A 334 -27.45 -14.14 -21.60
N GLY A 335 -28.47 -14.22 -20.75
CA GLY A 335 -29.81 -14.67 -21.15
C GLY A 335 -30.51 -13.74 -22.14
N ALA A 336 -30.38 -12.41 -21.97
CA ALA A 336 -31.01 -11.43 -22.87
C ALA A 336 -30.30 -11.34 -24.25
N GLY A 337 -28.98 -11.58 -24.30
CA GLY A 337 -28.21 -11.55 -25.56
C GLY A 337 -28.53 -12.72 -26.50
N ILE A 338 -28.82 -13.90 -25.96
CA ILE A 338 -29.13 -15.10 -26.77
C ILE A 338 -30.54 -14.99 -27.39
N ILE A 339 -31.51 -14.39 -26.69
CA ILE A 339 -32.88 -14.20 -27.23
C ILE A 339 -32.89 -13.11 -28.33
N GLY A 340 -32.08 -12.06 -28.21
CA GLY A 340 -31.97 -11.01 -29.23
C GLY A 340 -31.32 -11.47 -30.54
N LEU A 341 -30.32 -12.36 -30.48
CA LEU A 341 -29.66 -12.90 -31.68
C LEU A 341 -30.44 -14.05 -32.34
N GLY A 342 -31.26 -14.79 -31.58
CA GLY A 342 -32.13 -15.84 -32.15
C GLY A 342 -33.27 -15.28 -33.03
N LEU A 343 -33.81 -14.11 -32.68
CA LEU A 343 -34.90 -13.48 -33.45
C LEU A 343 -34.40 -12.67 -34.67
N GLY A 344 -33.17 -12.15 -34.65
CA GLY A 344 -32.59 -11.43 -35.79
C GLY A 344 -32.15 -12.34 -36.94
N ALA A 345 -31.76 -13.58 -36.65
CA ALA A 345 -31.30 -14.54 -37.66
C ALA A 345 -32.46 -15.21 -38.44
N PHE A 346 -33.68 -15.20 -37.92
CA PHE A 346 -34.83 -15.87 -38.57
C PHE A 346 -35.50 -15.02 -39.67
N LEU A 347 -35.20 -13.72 -39.76
CA LEU A 347 -35.77 -12.81 -40.76
C LEU A 347 -34.82 -12.45 -41.92
N SER A 348 -33.64 -13.05 -41.96
CA SER A 348 -32.59 -12.72 -42.95
C SER A 348 -32.27 -13.85 -43.94
N LEU A 349 -33.05 -14.95 -43.95
CA LEU A 349 -32.82 -16.05 -44.88
C LEU A 349 -33.57 -15.79 -46.20
N PRO A 350 -32.87 -15.64 -47.34
CA PRO A 350 -33.52 -15.63 -48.65
C PRO A 350 -34.14 -17.00 -48.94
N PRO A 351 -35.23 -17.07 -49.74
CA PRO A 351 -35.89 -18.32 -50.05
C PRO A 351 -34.94 -19.28 -50.78
N ALA A 352 -34.91 -20.52 -50.30
CA ALA A 352 -34.11 -21.60 -50.85
C ALA A 352 -34.46 -21.85 -52.32
N LYS A 353 -33.51 -21.60 -53.22
CA LYS A 353 -33.57 -22.10 -54.59
C LYS A 353 -33.31 -23.60 -54.56
N GLN A 354 -34.31 -24.38 -54.94
CA GLN A 354 -34.14 -25.80 -55.27
C GLN A 354 -33.29 -25.88 -56.54
N SER A 355 -32.03 -26.31 -56.42
CA SER A 355 -31.21 -26.66 -57.58
C SER A 355 -31.16 -28.17 -57.73
N ILE A 356 -31.65 -28.59 -58.89
CA ILE A 356 -31.74 -29.95 -59.41
C ILE A 356 -30.32 -30.56 -59.56
N SER A 357 -30.29 -31.85 -59.26
CA SER A 357 -29.24 -32.84 -59.48
C SER A 357 -28.57 -32.77 -60.85
N SER A 358 -27.23 -32.77 -60.86
CA SER A 358 -26.42 -33.44 -61.89
C SER A 358 -25.01 -33.73 -61.36
N ALA A 359 -24.66 -35.01 -61.28
CA ALA A 359 -23.29 -35.51 -61.15
C ALA A 359 -22.67 -35.72 -62.56
N PRO A 360 -21.43 -36.25 -62.68
CA PRO A 360 -20.14 -35.55 -62.73
C PRO A 360 -19.51 -35.59 -64.16
N PRO A 361 -18.25 -35.13 -64.34
CA PRO A 361 -17.18 -36.13 -64.41
C PRO A 361 -15.80 -35.69 -63.86
N HIS A 362 -14.98 -36.73 -63.63
CA HIS A 362 -13.54 -36.73 -63.42
C HIS A 362 -12.75 -35.78 -64.33
N ASN A 363 -11.65 -35.18 -63.82
CA ASN A 363 -10.34 -35.33 -64.45
C ASN A 363 -9.14 -34.92 -63.57
N THR A 364 -8.05 -35.55 -63.96
CA THR A 364 -6.70 -35.79 -63.41
C THR A 364 -5.70 -34.62 -63.52
N SER A 365 -4.71 -34.63 -62.60
CA SER A 365 -3.36 -33.99 -62.67
C SER A 365 -3.33 -32.44 -62.73
N THR A 366 -2.36 -31.69 -62.19
CA THR A 366 -0.89 -31.81 -62.30
C THR A 366 -0.17 -30.98 -61.21
N PHE A 367 1.09 -31.36 -60.97
CA PHE A 367 2.15 -30.65 -60.24
C PHE A 367 2.25 -29.12 -60.49
N HIS A 368 2.67 -28.35 -59.46
CA HIS A 368 3.83 -27.45 -59.56
C HIS A 368 4.33 -26.95 -58.19
N THR A 369 5.66 -26.82 -58.13
CA THR A 369 6.59 -26.46 -57.05
C THR A 369 6.79 -24.94 -56.86
N SER A 370 7.45 -24.58 -55.74
CA SER A 370 8.19 -23.32 -55.41
C SER A 370 7.34 -22.04 -55.19
N PHE A 371 7.57 -21.22 -54.16
CA PHE A 371 8.80 -20.80 -53.46
C PHE A 371 8.64 -20.76 -51.93
#